data_AF-A0A7W9WT31-F1
#
_entry.id   AF-A0A7W9WT31-F1
#
_cell.length_a   1.000
_cell.length_b   1.000
_cell.length_c   1.000
_cell.angle_alpha   90.00
_cell.angle_beta   90.00
_cell.angle_gamma   90.00
#
_symmetry.space_group_name_H-M   'P 1'
#
loop_
_entity.id
_entity.type
_entity.pdbx_description
1 polymer ?
#
loop_
_entity_poly.entity_id
_entity_poly.type
_entity_poly.pdbx_seq_one_letter_code
_entity_poly.pdbx_strand_id
1 'polypeptide(L)' 'MPKTVRTAEQIRDELQNRVEKIAADVPGALRVRIPLPERHPPDASGRNWNMAPRNDLGADYAHHIQKVIEDMRTEFVLPD' A
#
# COMPACT_ATOMS: atom_id res chain seq x y z
N MET A 1 -1.92 -17.71 -4.32
CA MET A 1 -3.32 -17.28 -4.53
C MET A 1 -3.41 -16.56 -5.87
N PRO A 2 -4.51 -16.64 -6.63
CA PRO A 2 -4.70 -15.81 -7.82
C PRO A 2 -4.74 -14.34 -7.39
N LYS A 3 -4.05 -13.47 -8.14
CA LYS A 3 -4.04 -12.04 -7.83
C LYS A 3 -5.41 -11.44 -8.11
N THR A 4 -5.91 -10.62 -7.20
CA THR A 4 -7.21 -9.96 -7.35
C THR A 4 -7.01 -8.65 -8.10
N VAL A 5 -7.81 -8.44 -9.15
CA VAL A 5 -7.81 -7.16 -9.88
C VAL A 5 -8.56 -6.12 -9.04
N ARG A 6 -7.92 -5.00 -8.73
CA ARG A 6 -8.52 -3.88 -7.98
C ARG A 6 -8.12 -2.54 -8.58
N THR A 7 -9.03 -1.57 -8.56
CA THR A 7 -8.75 -0.22 -9.06
C THR A 7 -7.73 0.50 -8.18
N ALA A 8 -7.10 1.54 -8.72
CA ALA A 8 -6.13 2.36 -7.99
C ALA A 8 -6.71 2.90 -6.66
N GLU A 9 -7.97 3.33 -6.68
CA GLU A 9 -8.69 3.80 -5.49
C GLU A 9 -8.94 2.69 -4.49
N GLN A 10 -9.37 1.50 -4.94
CA GLN A 10 -9.59 0.36 -4.05
C GLN A 10 -8.30 -0.12 -3.38
N ILE A 11 -7.17 -0.11 -4.09
CA ILE A 11 -5.86 -0.46 -3.51
C ILE A 11 -5.43 0.63 -2.51
N ARG A 12 -5.63 1.91 -2.82
CA ARG A 12 -5.34 3.02 -1.89
C ARG A 12 -6.17 2.89 -0.61
N ASP A 13 -7.48 2.68 -0.74
CA ASP A 13 -8.41 2.64 0.40
C ASP A 13 -8.16 1.39 1.27
N GLU A 14 -7.81 0.25 0.66
CA GLU A 14 -7.37 -0.95 1.39
C GLU A 14 -6.07 -0.72 2.16
N LEU A 15 -5.08 -0.06 1.54
CA LEU A 15 -3.83 0.30 2.22
C LEU A 15 -4.09 1.25 3.37
N GLN A 16 -4.99 2.24 3.19
CA GLN A 16 -5.40 3.14 4.25
C GLN A 16 -6.05 2.40 5.42
N ASN A 17 -6.97 1.49 5.15
CA ASN A 17 -7.62 0.69 6.20
C ASN A 17 -6.60 -0.17 6.98
N ARG A 18 -5.66 -0.83 6.27
CA ARG A 18 -4.60 -1.63 6.90
C ARG A 18 -3.66 -0.77 7.74
N VAL A 19 -3.26 0.39 7.24
CA VAL A 19 -2.41 1.35 7.97
C VAL A 19 -3.14 1.93 9.19
N GLU A 20 -4.42 2.28 9.07
CA GLU A 20 -5.26 2.76 10.18
C GLU A 20 -5.40 1.72 11.29
N LYS A 21 -5.47 0.42 10.94
CA LYS A 21 -5.48 -0.66 11.93
C LYS A 21 -4.16 -0.78 12.69
N ILE A 22 -3.02 -0.63 12.01
CA ILE A 22 -1.69 -0.62 12.64
C ILE A 22 -1.52 0.61 13.54
N ALA A 23 -2.02 1.75 13.07
CA ALA A 23 -2.07 3.02 13.78
C ALA A 23 -2.95 2.99 15.04
N ALA A 24 -4.03 2.22 15.06
CA ALA A 24 -4.94 2.16 16.19
C ALA A 24 -4.25 1.70 17.48
N ASP A 25 -3.20 0.88 17.36
CA ASP A 25 -2.36 0.43 18.47
C ASP A 25 -1.30 1.48 18.91
N VAL A 26 -1.18 2.60 18.20
CA VAL A 26 -0.22 3.68 18.47
C VAL A 26 -0.95 5.02 18.67
N PRO A 27 -1.16 5.47 19.93
CA PRO A 27 -1.82 6.75 20.22
C PRO A 27 -1.04 7.92 19.60
N GLY A 28 -1.70 8.68 18.72
CA GLY A 28 -1.09 9.80 17.99
C GLY A 28 -0.84 9.52 16.49
N ALA A 29 -1.28 8.35 16.01
CA ALA A 29 -1.02 7.93 14.64
C ALA A 29 -1.57 8.90 13.58
N LEU A 30 -0.67 9.16 12.64
CA LEU A 30 -0.62 10.32 11.80
C LEU A 30 -1.61 10.28 10.63
N ARG A 31 -1.87 11.49 10.12
CA ARG A 31 -2.45 11.77 8.80
C ARG A 31 -1.49 11.33 7.69
N VAL A 32 -1.19 10.04 7.58
CA VAL A 32 -0.37 9.50 6.49
C VAL A 32 -1.14 9.66 5.20
N ARG A 33 -0.62 10.49 4.28
CA ARG A 33 -1.24 10.67 2.98
C ARG A 33 -0.76 9.56 2.04
N ILE A 34 -1.60 8.54 1.88
CA ILE A 34 -1.34 7.45 0.95
C ILE A 34 -1.64 7.93 -0.47
N PRO A 35 -0.65 7.93 -1.40
CA PRO A 35 -0.89 8.29 -2.79
C PRO A 35 -1.66 7.18 -3.53
N LEU A 36 -2.12 7.48 -4.74
CA LEU A 36 -2.59 6.44 -5.64
C LEU A 36 -1.42 5.58 -6.11
N PRO A 37 -1.67 4.28 -6.40
CA PRO A 37 -0.67 3.42 -7.03
C PRO A 37 -0.30 3.92 -8.42
N GLU A 38 1.00 4.01 -8.67
CA GLU A 38 1.53 4.28 -9.99
C GLU A 38 1.63 2.96 -10.76
N ARG A 39 0.98 2.90 -11.92
CA ARG A 39 1.01 1.73 -12.80
C ARG A 39 2.38 1.61 -13.47
N HIS A 40 2.89 0.39 -13.54
CA HIS A 40 4.05 0.05 -14.34
C HIS A 40 3.83 -1.27 -15.11
N PRO A 41 4.62 -1.56 -16.17
CA PRO A 41 4.57 -2.85 -16.83
C PRO A 41 4.77 -4.00 -15.84
N PRO A 42 4.05 -5.12 -15.95
CA PRO A 42 4.18 -6.25 -15.04
C PRO A 42 5.65 -6.69 -14.88
N ASP A 43 6.12 -6.76 -13.64
CA ASP A 43 7.47 -7.26 -13.35
C ASP A 43 7.55 -8.79 -13.47
N ALA A 44 8.73 -9.37 -13.22
CA ALA A 44 8.93 -10.83 -13.23
C ALA A 44 8.02 -11.60 -12.27
N SER A 45 7.46 -10.91 -11.26
CA SER A 45 6.49 -11.45 -10.31
C SER A 45 5.04 -11.12 -10.69
N GLY A 46 4.79 -10.52 -11.85
CA GLY A 46 3.48 -10.10 -12.34
C GLY A 46 2.86 -8.96 -11.55
N ARG A 47 3.65 -8.14 -10.85
CA ARG A 47 3.20 -6.94 -10.13
C ARG A 47 3.23 -5.77 -11.10
N ASN A 48 2.17 -4.97 -11.16
CA ASN A 48 2.02 -3.90 -12.15
C ASN A 48 1.79 -2.51 -11.53
N TRP A 49 2.13 -2.34 -10.25
CA TRP A 49 2.02 -1.06 -9.58
C TRP A 49 2.99 -0.89 -8.42
N ASN A 50 3.28 0.37 -8.10
CA ASN A 50 4.08 0.80 -6.96
C ASN A 50 3.41 1.94 -6.20
N MET A 51 3.70 2.05 -4.90
CA MET A 51 3.33 3.20 -4.07
C MET A 51 4.51 3.57 -3.18
N ALA A 52 4.75 4.87 -3.06
CA ALA A 52 5.70 5.43 -2.11
C ALA A 52 4.92 6.37 -1.17
N PRO A 53 4.55 5.93 0.05
CA PRO A 53 3.89 6.81 1.00
C PRO A 53 4.80 7.98 1.31
N ARG A 54 4.27 9.19 1.19
CA ARG A 54 4.99 10.39 1.63
C ARG A 54 4.71 10.54 3.12
N ASN A 55 5.72 10.27 3.94
CA ASN A 55 5.56 10.18 5.38
C ASN A 55 6.50 11.13 6.10
N ASP A 56 5.95 11.90 7.05
CA ASP A 56 6.69 12.69 8.04
C ASP A 56 6.96 11.87 9.33
N LEU A 57 6.72 10.56 9.30
CA LEU A 57 6.88 9.65 10.44
C LEU A 57 8.31 9.12 10.62
N GLY A 58 8.63 8.74 11.85
CA GLY A 58 9.88 8.03 12.19
C GLY A 58 10.07 6.73 11.40
N ALA A 59 11.34 6.32 11.27
CA ALA A 59 11.78 5.24 10.40
C ALA A 59 11.04 3.89 10.61
N ASP A 60 10.64 3.57 11.85
CA ASP A 60 9.97 2.31 12.18
C ASP A 60 8.58 2.19 11.54
N TYR A 61 7.81 3.28 11.49
CA TYR A 61 6.48 3.26 10.88
C TYR A 61 6.56 3.22 9.36
N ALA A 62 7.55 3.87 8.77
CA ALA A 62 7.81 3.78 7.34
C ALA A 62 8.11 2.34 6.90
N HIS A 63 8.88 1.59 7.70
CA HIS A 63 9.16 0.18 7.45
C HIS A 63 7.88 -0.68 7.50
N HIS A 64 6.99 -0.41 8.46
CA HIS A 64 5.74 -1.15 8.58
C HIS A 64 4.80 -0.91 7.38
N ILE A 65 4.64 0.35 6.93
CA ILE A 65 3.83 0.64 5.74
C ILE A 65 4.45 -0.02 4.50
N GLN A 66 5.77 0.03 4.35
CA GLN A 66 6.45 -0.58 3.21
C GLN A 66 6.19 -2.09 3.15
N LYS A 67 6.18 -2.77 4.30
CA LYS A 67 5.83 -4.19 4.37
C LYS A 67 4.40 -4.46 3.90
N VAL A 68 3.44 -3.66 4.35
CA VAL A 68 2.03 -3.78 3.90
C VAL A 68 1.92 -3.56 2.39
N ILE A 69 2.65 -2.60 1.83
CA ILE A 69 2.67 -2.36 0.38
C ILE A 69 3.21 -3.58 -0.36
N GLU A 70 4.34 -4.14 0.07
CA GLU A 70 4.91 -5.32 -0.59
C GLU A 70 3.96 -6.52 -0.54
N ASP A 71 3.31 -6.77 0.60
CA ASP A 71 2.29 -7.82 0.73
C ASP A 71 1.12 -7.56 -0.24
N MET A 72 0.60 -6.34 -0.27
CA MET A 72 -0.49 -5.96 -1.18
C MET A 72 -0.12 -6.09 -2.65
N ARG A 73 1.15 -5.86 -3.04
CA ARG A 73 1.58 -6.06 -4.43
C ARG A 73 1.60 -7.52 -4.84
N THR A 74 1.65 -8.46 -3.88
CA THR A 74 1.47 -9.89 -4.17
C THR A 74 0.00 -10.28 -4.30
N GLU A 75 -0.90 -9.58 -3.59
CA GLU A 75 -2.34 -9.85 -3.55
C GLU A 75 -3.11 -9.19 -4.69
N PHE A 76 -2.77 -7.94 -5.04
CA PHE A 76 -3.54 -7.07 -5.92
C PHE A 76 -2.78 -6.66 -7.17
N VAL A 77 -3.50 -6.53 -8.28
CA VAL A 77 -3.02 -5.95 -9.53
C VAL A 77 -3.98 -4.89 -10.03
N LEU A 78 -3.47 -3.88 -10.71
CA LEU A 78 -4.30 -2.89 -11.39
C LEU A 78 -4.98 -3.51 -12.62
N PRO A 79 -6.26 -3.18 -12.89
CA PRO A 79 -6.94 -3.55 -14.14
C PRO A 79 -6.24 -2.89 -15.33
N ASP A 80 -6.26 -3.51 -16.51
CA ASP A 80 -5.63 -2.95 -17.71
C ASP A 80 -6.14 -1.56 -18.10
#